data_AF-A0A9D7UA00-F1
#
_entry.id   AF-A0A9D7UA00-F1
#
_cell.length_a   1.000
_cell.length_b   1.000
_cell.length_c   1.000
_cell.angle_alpha   90.00
_cell.angle_beta   90.00
_cell.angle_gamma   90.00
#
_symmetry.space_group_name_H-M   'P 1'
#
loop_
_entity.id
_entity.type
_entity.pdbx_description
1 polymer ?
#
loop_
_entity_poly.entity_id
_entity_poly.type
_entity_poly.pdbx_seq_one_letter_code
_entity_poly.pdbx_strand_id
1 'polypeptide(L)'
;MAEFSIEGNGRLEKTAIYYNGEQLDGVKEIFLNLDENGAFDAIIMYIGTDEKPYTKNVFVDYLENVRTEPPGFTDEEARALSLFTVISEGDLAQTTILRNNEEQFGVVSVYVHIKAPSIPQGGGLRAFFGGQKEIPDHPEFKAEIVYREDNGDLTTEGLF
;
A
#
# COMPACT_ATOMS: atom_id res chain seq x y z
N MET A 1 10.20 12.66 5.92
CA MET A 1 9.07 11.71 5.80
C MET A 1 8.79 11.41 4.34
N ALA A 2 8.75 10.14 3.99
CA ALA A 2 8.34 9.69 2.67
C ALA A 2 6.82 9.55 2.62
N GLU A 3 6.25 9.72 1.45
CA GLU A 3 4.82 9.60 1.17
C GLU A 3 4.58 8.39 0.27
N PHE A 4 3.71 7.49 0.68
CA PHE A 4 3.25 6.37 -0.13
C PHE A 4 1.73 6.46 -0.28
N SER A 5 1.24 6.48 -1.51
CA SER A 5 -0.17 6.66 -1.81
C SER A 5 -0.70 5.59 -2.75
N ILE A 6 -1.95 5.21 -2.55
CA ILE A 6 -2.70 4.27 -3.37
C ILE A 6 -3.99 4.98 -3.77
N GLU A 7 -4.24 5.10 -5.06
CA GLU A 7 -5.47 5.68 -5.60
C GLU A 7 -6.23 4.62 -6.37
N GLY A 8 -7.53 4.47 -6.10
CA GLY A 8 -8.34 3.48 -6.79
C GLY A 8 -9.76 3.38 -6.29
N ASN A 9 -10.46 2.32 -6.69
CA ASN A 9 -11.85 2.04 -6.33
C ASN A 9 -12.09 0.60 -5.87
N GLY A 10 -11.05 -0.04 -5.33
CA GLY A 10 -11.11 -1.42 -4.87
C GLY A 10 -10.86 -2.46 -5.95
N ARG A 11 -10.45 -2.05 -7.16
CA ARG A 11 -10.21 -2.96 -8.30
C ARG A 11 -8.80 -2.82 -8.85
N LEU A 12 -8.16 -3.96 -9.11
CA LEU A 12 -6.79 -4.04 -9.61
C LEU A 12 -6.57 -3.26 -10.90
N GLU A 13 -7.53 -3.28 -11.82
CA GLU A 13 -7.44 -2.56 -13.10
C GLU A 13 -7.57 -1.03 -12.98
N LYS A 14 -8.02 -0.54 -11.83
CA LYS A 14 -8.17 0.89 -11.51
C LYS A 14 -7.47 1.20 -10.19
N THR A 15 -6.19 0.87 -10.13
CA THR A 15 -5.32 1.17 -9.00
C THR A 15 -4.03 1.79 -9.51
N ALA A 16 -3.70 2.99 -9.03
CA ALA A 16 -2.41 3.64 -9.24
C ALA A 16 -1.68 3.76 -7.89
N ILE A 17 -0.36 3.60 -7.94
CA ILE A 17 0.52 3.60 -6.77
C ILE A 17 1.49 4.76 -6.93
N TYR A 18 1.68 5.53 -5.88
CA TYR A 18 2.55 6.71 -5.89
C TYR A 18 3.56 6.65 -4.76
N TYR A 19 4.75 7.17 -5.02
CA TYR A 19 5.78 7.40 -4.01
C TYR A 19 6.32 8.82 -4.15
N ASN A 20 6.21 9.62 -3.10
CA ASN A 20 6.58 11.04 -3.09
C ASN A 20 6.00 11.83 -4.28
N GLY A 21 4.74 11.55 -4.64
CA GLY A 21 4.02 12.21 -5.74
C GLY A 21 4.32 11.68 -7.15
N GLU A 22 5.26 10.75 -7.33
CA GLU A 22 5.52 10.11 -8.62
C GLU A 22 4.74 8.78 -8.72
N GLN A 23 4.01 8.59 -9.83
CA GLN A 23 3.32 7.33 -10.09
C GLN A 23 4.34 6.25 -10.44
N LEU A 24 4.25 5.10 -9.76
CA LEU A 24 5.11 3.96 -9.95
C LEU A 24 4.55 3.03 -11.03
N ASP A 25 5.42 2.57 -11.93
CA ASP A 25 5.14 1.49 -12.86
C ASP A 25 5.75 0.16 -12.36
N GLY A 26 5.21 -0.96 -12.83
CA GLY A 26 5.79 -2.28 -12.60
C GLY A 26 5.59 -2.83 -11.19
N VAL A 27 4.76 -2.20 -10.35
CA VAL A 27 4.38 -2.70 -9.03
C VAL A 27 3.62 -4.02 -9.18
N LYS A 28 4.03 -5.04 -8.42
CA LYS A 28 3.48 -6.41 -8.47
C LYS A 28 2.75 -6.80 -7.21
N GLU A 29 3.22 -6.34 -6.05
CA GLU A 29 2.60 -6.65 -4.77
C GLU A 29 2.85 -5.54 -3.77
N ILE A 30 1.84 -5.20 -2.97
CA ILE A 30 1.92 -4.25 -1.86
C ILE A 30 1.37 -4.94 -0.63
N PHE A 31 2.09 -4.84 0.48
CA PHE A 31 1.64 -5.29 1.78
C PHE A 31 1.88 -4.20 2.81
N LEU A 32 0.80 -3.58 3.28
CA LEU A 32 0.81 -2.67 4.43
C LEU A 32 0.08 -3.36 5.58
N ASN A 33 0.74 -3.44 6.73
CA ASN A 33 0.15 -3.90 7.98
C ASN A 33 0.70 -3.00 9.09
N LEU A 34 -0.08 -1.96 9.40
CA LEU A 34 0.20 -0.99 10.44
C LEU A 34 -0.75 -1.30 11.60
N ASP A 35 -0.24 -1.52 12.80
CA ASP A 35 -1.05 -1.84 13.97
C ASP A 35 -0.52 -1.08 15.19
N GLU A 36 -1.42 -0.46 15.96
CA GLU A 36 -1.08 0.32 17.15
C GLU A 36 -0.28 -0.48 18.19
N ASN A 37 -0.34 -1.82 18.16
CA ASN A 37 0.42 -2.71 19.03
C ASN A 37 1.84 -3.02 18.53
N GLY A 38 2.30 -2.35 17.48
CA GLY A 38 3.72 -2.35 17.07
C GLY A 38 4.02 -3.05 15.74
N ALA A 39 3.01 -3.45 14.95
CA ALA A 39 3.28 -3.94 13.60
C ALA A 39 3.48 -2.75 12.65
N PHE A 40 4.59 -2.76 11.91
CA PHE A 40 4.88 -1.78 10.86
C PHE A 40 5.51 -2.51 9.66
N ASP A 41 4.69 -3.31 8.98
CA ASP A 41 5.10 -3.92 7.71
C ASP A 41 4.63 -3.00 6.58
N ALA A 42 5.56 -2.45 5.80
CA ALA A 42 5.24 -1.57 4.67
C ALA A 42 6.07 -1.98 3.45
N ILE A 43 5.72 -3.12 2.86
CA ILE A 43 6.53 -3.80 1.85
C ILE A 43 5.92 -3.64 0.47
N ILE A 44 6.78 -3.32 -0.51
CA ILE A 44 6.45 -3.27 -1.93
C ILE A 44 7.33 -4.24 -2.72
N MET A 45 6.72 -4.89 -3.71
CA MET A 45 7.41 -5.65 -4.73
C MET A 45 7.17 -5.01 -6.11
N TYR A 46 8.24 -4.77 -6.87
CA TYR A 46 8.16 -4.16 -8.20
C TYR A 46 9.22 -4.73 -9.14
N ILE A 47 9.02 -4.51 -10.45
CA ILE A 47 10.01 -4.80 -11.48
C ILE A 47 10.79 -3.52 -11.81
N GLY A 48 12.10 -3.52 -11.60
CA GLY A 48 12.95 -2.37 -11.85
C GLY A 48 13.20 -2.10 -13.33
N THR A 49 13.77 -0.94 -13.67
CA THR A 49 14.19 -0.56 -15.02
C THR A 49 15.17 -1.55 -15.66
N ASP A 50 15.85 -2.36 -14.85
CA ASP A 50 16.76 -3.43 -15.25
C ASP A 50 16.08 -4.81 -15.42
N GLU A 51 14.74 -4.85 -15.39
CA GLU A 51 13.88 -6.03 -15.52
C GLU A 51 13.97 -7.02 -14.35
N LYS A 52 14.60 -6.64 -13.24
CA LYS A 52 14.71 -7.51 -12.07
C LYS A 52 13.62 -7.22 -11.03
N PRO A 53 13.16 -8.24 -10.29
CA PRO A 53 12.26 -8.03 -9.17
C PRO A 53 13.02 -7.47 -7.96
N TYR A 54 12.41 -6.50 -7.29
CA TYR A 54 12.87 -5.92 -6.03
C TYR A 54 11.76 -6.05 -4.98
N THR A 55 12.17 -6.29 -3.74
CA THR A 55 11.29 -6.26 -2.56
C THR A 55 11.92 -5.33 -1.54
N LYS A 56 11.18 -4.30 -1.13
CA LYS A 56 11.69 -3.19 -0.31
C LYS A 56 10.65 -2.78 0.74
N ASN A 57 11.11 -2.31 1.89
CA ASN A 57 10.29 -1.51 2.76
C ASN A 57 10.22 -0.07 2.23
N VAL A 58 9.01 0.43 1.93
CA VAL A 58 8.81 1.69 1.22
C VAL A 58 9.21 2.94 2.03
N PHE A 59 9.27 2.84 3.36
CA PHE A 59 9.64 3.96 4.23
C PHE A 59 11.07 3.91 4.77
N VAL A 60 11.73 2.75 4.69
CA VAL A 60 13.05 2.52 5.29
C VAL A 60 14.13 2.29 4.23
N ASP A 61 13.80 1.57 3.16
CA ASP A 61 14.76 1.21 2.13
C ASP A 61 14.77 2.23 0.97
N TYR A 62 15.90 2.29 0.27
CA TYR A 62 15.99 3.00 -0.99
C TYR A 62 15.38 2.17 -2.14
N LEU A 63 14.46 2.79 -2.91
CA LEU A 63 13.82 2.18 -4.08
C LEU A 63 14.73 2.25 -5.31
N GLU A 64 15.65 1.30 -5.41
CA GLU A 64 16.59 1.17 -6.54
C GLU A 64 15.85 0.84 -7.84
N ASN A 65 16.30 1.45 -8.96
CA ASN A 65 15.81 1.14 -10.31
C ASN A 65 14.28 1.23 -10.46
N VAL A 66 13.59 2.02 -9.63
CA VAL A 66 12.13 2.15 -9.71
C VAL A 66 11.71 2.72 -11.07
N ARG A 67 10.64 2.16 -11.64
CA ARG A 67 10.03 2.67 -12.86
C ARG A 67 8.95 3.67 -12.47
N THR A 68 8.84 4.75 -13.22
CA THR A 68 7.77 5.74 -13.07
C THR A 68 7.04 5.93 -14.39
N GLU A 69 5.79 6.35 -14.30
CA GLU A 69 4.97 6.67 -15.46
C GLU A 69 4.21 8.00 -15.24
N PRO A 70 3.74 8.66 -16.31
CA PRO A 70 2.84 9.79 -16.17
C PRO A 70 1.55 9.40 -15.44
N PRO A 71 0.84 10.37 -14.81
CA PRO A 71 -0.44 10.12 -14.18
C PRO A 71 -1.39 9.33 -15.08
N GLY A 72 -1.86 8.19 -14.58
CA GLY A 72 -2.66 7.23 -15.35
C GLY A 72 -4.14 7.61 -15.46
N PHE A 73 -4.63 8.45 -14.54
CA PHE A 73 -6.03 8.88 -14.49
C PHE A 73 -6.18 10.34 -14.92
N THR A 74 -7.24 10.60 -15.68
CA THR A 74 -7.69 11.97 -15.95
C THR A 74 -8.36 12.59 -14.71
N ASP A 75 -8.44 13.92 -14.66
CA ASP A 75 -9.14 14.64 -13.57
C ASP A 75 -10.59 14.16 -13.36
N GLU A 76 -11.26 13.72 -14.42
CA GLU A 76 -12.62 13.19 -14.36
C GLU A 76 -12.66 11.80 -13.73
N GLU A 77 -11.72 10.94 -14.09
CA GLU A 77 -11.60 9.59 -13.52
C GLU A 77 -11.21 9.64 -12.05
N ALA A 78 -10.25 10.49 -11.68
CA ALA A 78 -9.78 10.65 -10.31
C ALA A 78 -10.90 11.03 -9.33
N ARG A 79 -11.92 11.78 -9.78
CA ARG A 79 -13.10 12.13 -8.96
C ARG A 79 -13.94 10.93 -8.53
N ALA A 80 -13.82 9.81 -9.23
CA ALA A 80 -14.52 8.57 -8.91
C ALA A 80 -13.63 7.58 -8.14
N LEU A 81 -12.42 7.97 -7.79
CA LEU A 81 -11.46 7.17 -7.03
C LEU A 81 -11.33 7.70 -5.60
N SER A 82 -10.89 6.84 -4.70
CA SER A 82 -10.43 7.21 -3.38
C SER A 82 -8.91 7.19 -3.34
N LEU A 83 -8.32 8.16 -2.66
CA LEU A 83 -6.90 8.27 -2.39
C LEU A 83 -6.64 7.87 -0.94
N PHE A 84 -5.75 6.90 -0.73
CA PHE A 84 -5.23 6.53 0.57
C PHE A 84 -3.73 6.83 0.63
N THR A 85 -3.29 7.53 1.67
CA THR A 85 -1.89 7.99 1.78
C THR A 85 -1.35 7.71 3.17
N VAL A 86 -0.11 7.23 3.22
CA VAL A 86 0.67 7.06 4.44
C VAL A 86 1.94 7.91 4.34
N ILE A 87 2.14 8.79 5.30
CA ILE A 87 3.33 9.64 5.42
C ILE A 87 4.10 9.17 6.65
N SER A 88 5.34 8.70 6.48
CA SER A 88 6.09 8.10 7.58
C SER A 88 7.61 8.18 7.39
N GLU A 89 8.36 7.99 8.48
CA GLU A 89 9.80 7.70 8.49
C GLU A 89 10.10 6.23 8.84
N GLY A 90 9.08 5.37 8.83
CA GLY A 90 9.20 3.96 9.22
C GLY A 90 8.88 3.68 10.69
N ASP A 91 8.28 4.65 11.39
CA ASP A 91 7.89 4.55 12.80
C ASP A 91 6.41 4.93 12.98
N LEU A 92 5.65 4.08 13.67
CA LEU A 92 4.23 4.30 13.98
C LEU A 92 3.99 5.62 14.72
N ALA A 93 4.89 6.00 15.63
CA ALA A 93 4.73 7.23 16.42
C ALA A 93 4.81 8.50 15.55
N GLN A 94 5.41 8.38 14.37
CA GLN A 94 5.57 9.44 13.39
C GLN A 94 4.98 9.01 12.05
N THR A 95 3.76 8.46 12.09
CA THR A 95 3.01 8.08 10.89
C THR A 95 1.69 8.83 10.83
N THR A 96 1.45 9.51 9.70
CA THR A 96 0.18 10.17 9.39
C THR A 96 -0.53 9.38 8.31
N ILE A 97 -1.83 9.14 8.51
CA ILE A 97 -2.69 8.43 7.56
C ILE A 97 -3.72 9.42 7.03
N LEU A 98 -3.81 9.52 5.70
CA LEU A 98 -4.77 10.37 5.02
C LEU A 98 -5.70 9.54 4.14
N ARG A 99 -6.97 9.96 4.06
CA ARG A 99 -7.95 9.47 3.10
C ARG A 99 -8.52 10.67 2.37
N ASN A 100 -8.42 10.69 1.04
CA ASN A 100 -8.84 11.81 0.19
C ASN A 100 -8.26 13.16 0.64
N ASN A 101 -6.98 13.16 1.05
CA ASN A 101 -6.25 14.31 1.60
C ASN A 101 -6.74 14.81 2.98
N GLU A 102 -7.61 14.07 3.66
CA GLU A 102 -8.05 14.37 5.02
C GLU A 102 -7.37 13.42 6.01
N GLU A 103 -6.83 13.97 7.11
CA GLU A 103 -6.19 13.19 8.16
C GLU A 103 -7.18 12.31 8.89
N GLN A 104 -6.81 11.04 9.10
CA GLN A 104 -7.63 10.04 9.76
C GLN A 104 -7.21 9.91 11.23
N PHE A 105 -8.17 10.09 12.14
CA PHE A 105 -7.94 9.97 13.58
C PHE A 105 -8.53 8.66 14.13
N GLY A 106 -8.02 8.22 15.29
CA GLY A 106 -8.51 7.01 15.94
C GLY A 106 -8.17 5.71 15.22
N VAL A 107 -7.20 5.72 14.31
CA VAL A 107 -6.77 4.53 13.56
C VAL A 107 -6.07 3.55 14.49
N VAL A 108 -6.61 2.34 14.59
CA VAL A 108 -6.06 1.22 15.35
C VAL A 108 -5.16 0.37 14.47
N SER A 109 -5.63 0.05 13.26
CA SER A 109 -4.82 -0.68 12.29
C SER A 109 -5.22 -0.39 10.85
N VAL A 110 -4.26 -0.58 9.96
CA VAL A 110 -4.45 -0.56 8.51
C VAL A 110 -3.89 -1.86 7.94
N TYR A 111 -4.71 -2.52 7.14
CA TYR A 111 -4.31 -3.68 6.36
C TYR A 111 -4.56 -3.41 4.88
N VAL A 112 -3.50 -3.43 4.07
CA VAL A 112 -3.58 -3.38 2.61
C VAL A 112 -2.78 -4.52 2.04
N HIS A 113 -3.42 -5.37 1.25
CA HIS A 113 -2.75 -6.36 0.41
C HIS A 113 -3.30 -6.27 -1.01
N ILE A 114 -2.42 -5.86 -1.92
CA ILE A 114 -2.73 -5.75 -3.34
C ILE A 114 -1.74 -6.61 -4.09
N LYS A 115 -2.24 -7.58 -4.86
CA LYS A 115 -1.44 -8.57 -5.56
C LYS A 115 -1.88 -8.69 -7.01
N ALA A 116 -0.97 -8.36 -7.93
CA ALA A 116 -1.22 -8.41 -9.36
C ALA A 116 -1.39 -9.86 -9.86
N PRO A 117 -2.12 -10.10 -10.97
CA PRO A 117 -2.36 -11.45 -11.49
C PRO A 117 -1.11 -12.16 -12.02
N SER A 118 -0.08 -11.40 -12.39
CA SER A 118 1.18 -11.90 -12.92
C SER A 118 2.33 -11.57 -11.97
N ILE A 119 2.54 -12.46 -11.01
CA ILE A 119 3.77 -12.50 -10.23
C ILE A 119 4.64 -13.64 -10.78
N PRO A 120 5.94 -13.44 -11.05
CA PRO A 120 6.83 -14.52 -11.48
C PRO A 120 6.71 -15.75 -10.56
N GLN A 121 6.59 -16.95 -11.14
CA GLN A 121 6.39 -18.17 -10.36
C GLN A 121 7.46 -18.34 -9.26
N GLY A 122 7.01 -18.49 -8.01
CA GLY A 122 7.89 -18.76 -6.85
C GLY A 122 8.44 -17.53 -6.12
N GLY A 123 8.13 -16.30 -6.55
CA GLY A 123 8.61 -15.09 -5.90
C GLY A 123 7.48 -14.11 -5.61
N GLY A 124 7.10 -13.95 -4.35
CA GLY A 124 6.12 -12.97 -3.87
C GLY A 124 6.33 -12.70 -2.38
N LEU A 125 5.56 -11.79 -1.80
CA LEU A 125 5.80 -11.38 -0.41
C LEU A 125 5.65 -12.54 0.59
N ARG A 126 4.83 -13.55 0.27
CA ARG A 126 4.75 -14.79 1.07
C ARG A 126 6.12 -15.46 1.24
N ALA A 127 6.91 -15.56 0.18
CA ALA A 127 8.25 -16.15 0.22
C ALA A 127 9.23 -15.24 0.97
N PHE A 128 9.10 -13.92 0.81
CA PHE A 128 9.89 -12.92 1.55
C PHE A 128 9.71 -13.06 3.07
N PHE A 129 8.47 -13.26 3.53
CA PHE A 129 8.17 -13.52 4.94
C PHE A 129 8.40 -14.99 5.37
N GLY A 130 9.01 -15.83 4.53
CA GLY A 130 9.26 -17.25 4.84
C GLY A 130 7.99 -18.06 5.14
N GLY A 131 6.83 -17.62 4.63
CA GLY A 131 5.53 -18.25 4.89
C GLY A 131 4.93 -17.97 6.26
N GLN A 132 5.50 -17.07 7.07
CA GLN A 132 4.98 -16.74 8.40
C GLN A 132 3.72 -15.87 8.39
N LYS A 133 3.46 -15.16 7.29
CA LYS A 133 2.27 -14.35 7.09
C LYS A 133 1.29 -15.09 6.17
N GLU A 134 0.00 -15.00 6.47
CA GLU A 134 -1.07 -15.53 5.62
C GLU A 134 -1.28 -14.64 4.38
N ILE A 135 -0.36 -14.77 3.42
CA ILE A 135 -0.41 -14.05 2.14
C ILE A 135 -0.86 -15.05 1.07
N PRO A 136 -2.02 -14.84 0.41
CA PRO A 136 -2.48 -15.77 -0.61
C PRO A 136 -1.62 -15.78 -1.88
N ASP A 137 -1.71 -16.90 -2.61
CA ASP A 137 -0.96 -17.12 -3.86
C ASP A 137 -1.72 -16.66 -5.12
N HIS A 138 -2.97 -16.19 -4.98
CA HIS A 138 -3.80 -15.68 -6.08
C HIS A 138 -3.79 -14.14 -6.12
N PRO A 139 -4.15 -13.50 -7.24
CA PRO A 139 -4.40 -12.06 -7.24
C PRO A 139 -5.42 -11.68 -6.16
N GLU A 140 -5.18 -10.54 -5.51
CA GLU A 140 -5.97 -10.06 -4.39
C GLU A 140 -6.01 -8.54 -4.37
N PHE A 141 -7.15 -8.00 -3.95
CA PHE A 141 -7.27 -6.63 -3.50
C PHE A 141 -8.03 -6.65 -2.19
N LYS A 142 -7.33 -6.41 -1.08
CA LYS A 142 -7.91 -6.26 0.24
C LYS A 142 -7.34 -5.02 0.89
N ALA A 143 -8.20 -4.10 1.32
CA ALA A 143 -7.79 -2.83 1.89
C ALA A 143 -8.80 -2.39 2.94
N GLU A 144 -8.42 -2.50 4.20
CA GLU A 144 -9.26 -2.29 5.37
C GLU A 144 -8.54 -1.40 6.37
N ILE A 145 -9.33 -0.59 7.08
CA ILE A 145 -8.88 0.25 8.17
C ILE A 145 -9.78 0.00 9.38
N VAL A 146 -9.19 -0.06 10.56
CA VAL A 146 -9.89 -0.25 11.83
C VAL A 146 -9.79 1.02 12.64
N TYR A 147 -10.92 1.52 13.10
CA TYR A 147 -11.02 2.69 13.97
C TYR A 147 -11.42 2.30 15.38
N ARG A 148 -11.00 3.12 16.34
CA ARG A 148 -11.53 3.14 17.71
C ARG A 148 -12.52 4.29 17.82
N GLU A 149 -13.77 3.92 18.11
CA GLU A 149 -14.87 4.86 18.32
C GLU A 149 -14.79 5.53 19.69
N ASP A 150 -15.56 6.61 19.89
CA ASP A 150 -15.62 7.35 21.16
C ASP A 150 -16.08 6.50 22.36
N ASN A 151 -16.88 5.46 22.10
CA ASN A 151 -17.33 4.51 23.12
C ASN A 151 -16.32 3.38 23.39
N GLY A 152 -15.19 3.35 22.68
CA GLY A 152 -14.15 2.34 22.76
C GLY A 152 -14.37 1.11 21.88
N ASP A 153 -15.48 1.02 21.16
CA ASP A 153 -15.74 -0.06 20.19
C ASP A 153 -14.81 0.06 18.97
N LEU A 154 -14.65 -1.06 18.26
CA LEU A 154 -13.85 -1.12 17.04
C LEU A 154 -14.75 -1.27 15.82
N THR A 155 -14.50 -0.44 14.80
CA THR A 155 -15.20 -0.48 13.51
C THR A 155 -14.20 -0.78 12.40
N THR A 156 -14.56 -1.69 11.49
CA THR A 156 -13.78 -1.97 10.28
C THR A 156 -14.45 -1.34 9.06
N GLU A 157 -13.68 -0.61 8.27
CA GLU A 157 -14.13 -0.01 7.01
C GLU A 157 -13.24 -0.41 5.84
N GLY A 158 -13.83 -0.47 4.63
CA GLY A 158 -13.07 -0.58 3.39
C GLY A 158 -12.46 0.77 3.00
N LEU A 159 -11.21 0.76 2.53
CA LEU A 159 -10.50 1.99 2.13
C LEU A 159 -11.00 2.57 0.79
N PHE A 160 -11.49 1.73 -0.13
CA PHE A 160 -11.86 2.10 -1.50
C PHE A 160 -13.25 1.60 -1.89
#